data_AF-A0A7C3INT5-F1
#
_entry.id   AF-A0A7C3INT5-F1
#
_cell.length_a   1.000
_cell.length_b   1.000
_cell.length_c   1.000
_cell.angle_alpha   90.00
_cell.angle_beta   90.00
_cell.angle_gamma   90.00
#
_symmetry.space_group_name_H-M   'P 1'
#
loop_
_entity.id
_entity.type
_entity.pdbx_description
1 polymer ?
#
loop_
_entity_poly.entity_id
_entity_poly.type
_entity_poly.pdbx_seq_one_letter_code
_entity_poly.pdbx_strand_id
1 'polypeptide(L)'
;MKRIPVFFLLWMSMFSLSCTGAPASISITAGSGKSNPETGTIETKPQESSSSAIHQPQVQEALYPAQNQILAAVPLDSESFSYARFYLATILTPASPQTKNQYEVQLLASTSNYGKGGVLWTDKVIRKTHQVTKQEIKTGMVVLYPANKDIWSRAVVGDTSDLFKDEVELLLFWGAKPDPYDRKEKWKIQRLRVSDDPVFQAPR
;
A
#
# COMPACT_ATOMS: atom_id res chain seq x y z
N MET A 1 57.82 2.17 -12.26
CA MET A 1 58.44 1.92 -10.94
C MET A 1 57.95 2.96 -9.95
N LYS A 2 57.61 2.53 -8.72
CA LYS A 2 57.20 3.28 -7.50
C LYS A 2 55.69 3.54 -7.37
N ARG A 3 55.01 3.29 -6.25
CA ARG A 3 55.11 2.37 -5.09
C ARG A 3 53.71 2.48 -4.42
N ILE A 4 53.10 1.35 -4.08
CA ILE A 4 51.81 1.24 -3.39
C ILE A 4 52.06 1.33 -1.87
N PRO A 5 51.23 2.02 -1.08
CA PRO A 5 51.11 1.73 0.34
C PRO A 5 49.88 0.86 0.63
N VAL A 6 50.19 -0.31 1.17
CA VAL A 6 49.30 -1.26 1.84
C VAL A 6 48.89 -0.67 3.19
N PHE A 7 47.60 -0.66 3.50
CA PHE A 7 47.13 -0.56 4.88
C PHE A 7 46.24 -1.75 5.20
N PHE A 8 46.82 -2.64 6.00
CA PHE A 8 46.22 -3.73 6.76
C PHE A 8 45.61 -3.14 8.04
N LEU A 9 44.44 -3.64 8.44
CA LEU A 9 43.90 -3.77 9.83
C LEU A 9 42.40 -4.07 9.69
N LEU A 10 41.95 -5.32 9.63
CA LEU A 10 41.80 -6.29 10.72
C LEU A 10 41.00 -5.74 11.92
N TRP A 11 39.68 -6.01 11.94
CA TRP A 11 38.97 -6.15 13.21
C TRP A 11 37.85 -7.20 13.08
N MET A 12 38.17 -8.42 13.53
CA MET A 12 37.19 -9.43 13.95
C MET A 12 36.84 -9.16 15.41
N SER A 13 35.54 -9.12 15.71
CA SER A 13 35.05 -9.41 17.06
C SER A 13 33.68 -10.07 16.95
N MET A 14 33.67 -11.36 17.27
CA MET A 14 32.49 -12.13 17.60
C MET A 14 31.94 -11.71 18.96
N PHE A 15 30.61 -11.67 19.12
CA PHE A 15 29.97 -12.05 20.39
C PHE A 15 28.55 -12.55 20.10
N SER A 16 28.38 -13.86 20.23
CA SER A 16 27.13 -14.59 20.33
C SER A 16 26.54 -14.47 21.72
N LEU A 17 25.23 -14.23 21.85
CA LEU A 17 24.46 -14.55 23.05
C LEU A 17 23.04 -14.96 22.65
N SER A 18 22.76 -16.24 22.85
CA SER A 18 21.45 -16.87 22.82
C SER A 18 20.62 -16.43 24.01
N CYS A 19 19.32 -16.16 23.80
CA CYS A 19 18.29 -16.32 24.84
C CYS A 19 17.00 -16.81 24.18
N THR A 20 16.78 -18.12 24.27
CA THR A 20 15.50 -18.80 24.13
C THR A 20 14.61 -18.46 25.31
N GLY A 21 13.37 -18.04 25.04
CA GLY A 21 12.37 -17.78 26.08
C GLY A 21 10.97 -17.87 25.52
N ALA A 22 10.42 -19.08 25.50
CA ALA A 22 8.98 -19.30 25.32
C ALA A 22 8.34 -19.52 26.71
N PRO A 23 7.17 -18.91 26.97
CA PRO A 23 6.26 -19.48 27.95
C PRO A 23 4.88 -19.81 27.37
N ALA A 24 4.48 -21.04 27.72
CA ALA A 24 3.15 -21.54 28.07
C ALA A 24 1.95 -21.28 27.14
N SER A 25 1.56 -22.36 26.46
CA SER A 25 0.21 -22.63 25.99
C SER A 25 -0.78 -22.65 27.17
N ILE A 26 -1.89 -21.92 27.06
CA ILE A 26 -3.06 -22.07 27.93
C ILE A 26 -4.10 -22.87 27.16
N SER A 27 -4.41 -24.06 27.66
CA SER A 27 -5.52 -24.91 27.21
C SER A 27 -6.73 -24.62 28.08
N ILE A 28 -7.86 -24.28 27.47
CA ILE A 28 -9.17 -24.28 28.14
C ILE A 28 -10.07 -25.21 27.33
N THR A 29 -10.40 -26.35 27.92
CA THR A 29 -11.33 -27.34 27.39
C THR A 29 -12.57 -27.41 28.28
N ALA A 30 -13.72 -27.55 27.60
CA ALA A 30 -15.00 -28.08 28.05
C ALA A 30 -15.93 -27.21 28.91
N GLY A 31 -17.06 -26.87 28.28
CA GLY A 31 -18.36 -26.69 28.90
C GLY A 31 -19.45 -27.23 27.97
N SER A 32 -19.76 -28.52 28.10
CA SER A 32 -20.89 -29.21 27.46
C SER A 32 -22.20 -28.77 28.13
N GLY A 33 -23.18 -28.35 27.32
CA GLY A 33 -24.55 -28.06 27.75
C GLY A 33 -25.56 -28.69 26.79
N LYS A 34 -26.07 -29.85 27.19
CA LYS A 34 -27.19 -30.64 26.65
C LYS A 34 -28.45 -29.81 26.32
N SER A 35 -29.06 -30.02 25.14
CA SER A 35 -30.40 -30.61 24.84
C SER A 35 -31.58 -29.99 25.63
N ASN A 36 -32.76 -29.66 25.06
CA ASN A 36 -33.56 -30.36 24.05
C ASN A 36 -34.76 -29.44 23.61
N PRO A 37 -35.79 -29.90 22.87
CA PRO A 37 -36.35 -29.20 21.71
C PRO A 37 -37.72 -28.55 21.99
N GLU A 38 -38.21 -27.70 21.07
CA GLU A 38 -39.65 -27.57 20.90
C GLU A 38 -40.04 -27.23 19.45
N THR A 39 -40.85 -28.13 18.91
CA THR A 39 -41.50 -28.13 17.61
C THR A 39 -42.68 -27.15 17.64
N GLY A 40 -42.74 -26.23 16.70
CA GLY A 40 -43.89 -25.33 16.52
C GLY A 40 -44.11 -25.03 15.05
N THR A 41 -44.85 -25.91 14.37
CA THR A 41 -45.40 -25.70 13.04
C THR A 41 -46.53 -24.67 13.12
N ILE A 42 -46.45 -23.57 12.37
CA ILE A 42 -47.63 -22.80 11.95
C ILE A 42 -47.55 -22.55 10.45
N GLU A 43 -48.68 -22.83 9.81
CA GLU A 43 -48.97 -22.86 8.39
C GLU A 43 -49.38 -21.47 7.84
N THR A 44 -48.79 -21.18 6.68
CA THR A 44 -49.12 -20.31 5.53
C THR A 44 -50.36 -19.39 5.54
N LYS A 45 -50.16 -18.12 5.15
CA LYS A 45 -50.95 -17.46 4.09
C LYS A 45 -50.12 -16.38 3.35
N PRO A 46 -50.24 -16.22 2.02
CA PRO A 46 -49.37 -15.34 1.23
C PRO A 46 -49.88 -13.89 1.25
N GLN A 47 -48.97 -12.94 1.48
CA GLN A 47 -49.23 -11.53 1.20
C GLN A 47 -48.24 -11.04 0.14
N GLU A 48 -48.82 -10.87 -1.04
CA GLU A 48 -48.27 -10.22 -2.21
C GLU A 48 -48.21 -8.71 -1.93
N SER A 49 -47.00 -8.13 -1.80
CA SER A 49 -46.80 -6.69 -1.99
C SER A 49 -45.34 -6.38 -2.31
N SER A 50 -45.15 -5.80 -3.51
CA SER A 50 -44.19 -4.74 -3.82
C SER A 50 -42.69 -5.05 -3.82
N SER A 51 -42.21 -5.26 -5.05
CA SER A 51 -41.10 -4.53 -5.68
C SER A 51 -39.73 -4.63 -5.01
N SER A 52 -38.93 -5.56 -5.53
CA SER A 52 -37.48 -5.62 -5.38
C SER A 52 -36.80 -4.33 -5.85
N ALA A 53 -36.73 -3.34 -4.97
CA ALA A 53 -35.69 -2.33 -5.06
C ALA A 53 -34.37 -3.02 -4.69
N ILE A 54 -33.61 -3.43 -5.70
CA ILE A 54 -32.24 -3.89 -5.58
C ILE A 54 -31.43 -2.77 -4.92
N HIS A 55 -31.35 -2.78 -3.59
CA HIS A 55 -30.32 -2.07 -2.85
C HIS A 55 -29.01 -2.79 -3.15
N GLN A 56 -28.33 -2.38 -4.22
CA GLN A 56 -26.89 -2.57 -4.27
C GLN A 56 -26.33 -1.88 -3.01
N PRO A 57 -25.54 -2.57 -2.18
CA PRO A 57 -24.78 -1.89 -1.15
C PRO A 57 -23.89 -0.87 -1.87
N GLN A 58 -24.16 0.42 -1.71
CA GLN A 58 -23.12 1.41 -1.94
C GLN A 58 -22.04 1.07 -0.92
N VAL A 59 -20.99 0.39 -1.40
CA VAL A 59 -19.76 0.20 -0.65
C VAL A 59 -19.29 1.61 -0.35
N GLN A 60 -19.56 2.07 0.87
CA GLN A 60 -19.04 3.32 1.37
C GLN A 60 -17.53 3.14 1.39
N GLU A 61 -16.88 3.65 0.35
CA GLU A 61 -15.52 3.32 0.02
C GLU A 61 -14.63 3.87 1.13
N ALA A 62 -13.92 2.97 1.80
CA ALA A 62 -12.98 3.37 2.83
C ALA A 62 -11.96 4.33 2.20
N LEU A 63 -11.76 5.49 2.83
CA LEU A 63 -10.63 6.36 2.54
C LEU A 63 -9.38 5.48 2.52
N TYR A 64 -8.68 5.42 1.38
CA TYR A 64 -7.39 4.76 1.31
C TYR A 64 -6.34 5.83 1.06
N PRO A 65 -5.24 5.86 1.83
CA PRO A 65 -5.02 5.04 3.02
C PRO A 65 -6.07 5.34 4.12
N ALA A 66 -6.38 4.34 4.97
CA ALA A 66 -7.39 4.47 6.04
C ALA A 66 -7.03 5.58 7.03
N GLN A 67 -7.96 5.92 7.93
CA GLN A 67 -7.68 6.89 8.98
C GLN A 67 -6.43 6.47 9.78
N ASN A 68 -5.43 7.34 9.83
CA ASN A 68 -4.08 7.11 10.41
C ASN A 68 -3.11 6.21 9.61
N GLN A 69 -3.48 5.82 8.39
CA GLN A 69 -2.55 5.19 7.46
C GLN A 69 -2.04 6.21 6.44
N ILE A 70 -0.83 5.98 5.95
CA ILE A 70 -0.19 6.72 4.88
C ILE A 70 0.52 5.75 3.93
N LEU A 71 0.96 6.21 2.77
CA LEU A 71 1.96 5.50 1.98
C LEU A 71 3.33 6.14 2.22
N ALA A 72 4.30 5.36 2.69
CA ALA A 72 5.64 5.84 3.00
C ALA A 72 6.68 5.19 2.07
N ALA A 73 7.61 6.00 1.56
CA ALA A 73 8.70 5.48 0.74
C ALA A 73 9.93 5.18 1.61
N VAL A 74 10.55 4.02 1.37
CA VAL A 74 11.87 3.69 1.91
C VAL A 74 12.92 4.44 1.07
N PRO A 75 13.95 5.09 1.65
CA PRO A 75 14.89 5.92 0.90
C PRO A 75 15.46 5.25 -0.36
N LEU A 76 15.94 4.02 -0.27
CA LEU A 76 16.50 3.27 -1.40
C LEU A 76 15.47 2.96 -2.50
N ASP A 77 14.21 2.83 -2.13
CA ASP A 77 13.12 2.49 -3.04
C ASP A 77 12.38 3.73 -3.56
N SER A 78 12.92 4.94 -3.39
CA SER A 78 12.16 6.18 -3.63
C SER A 78 12.73 7.11 -4.72
N GLU A 79 13.93 6.83 -5.21
CA GLU A 79 14.66 7.73 -6.12
C GLU A 79 14.22 7.62 -7.58
N SER A 80 13.64 6.49 -7.99
CA SER A 80 13.12 6.30 -9.35
C SER A 80 11.66 6.76 -9.44
N PHE A 81 11.21 7.24 -10.61
CA PHE A 81 9.82 7.70 -10.75
C PHE A 81 8.83 6.53 -10.62
N SER A 82 8.82 5.60 -11.59
CA SER A 82 7.86 4.49 -11.58
C SER A 82 8.28 3.31 -10.73
N TYR A 83 9.58 3.18 -10.47
CA TYR A 83 10.08 2.14 -9.57
C TYR A 83 10.14 2.62 -8.12
N ALA A 84 9.73 3.87 -7.85
CA ALA A 84 9.46 4.26 -6.47
C ALA A 84 8.38 3.35 -5.89
N ARG A 85 8.64 2.81 -4.70
CA ARG A 85 7.69 2.02 -3.94
C ARG A 85 7.25 2.79 -2.71
N PHE A 86 5.95 2.94 -2.58
CA PHE A 86 5.30 3.49 -1.41
C PHE A 86 4.57 2.36 -0.70
N TYR A 87 4.91 2.16 0.57
CA TYR A 87 4.43 1.06 1.39
C TYR A 87 3.38 1.57 2.35
N LEU A 88 2.32 0.80 2.57
CA LEU A 88 1.33 1.16 3.59
C LEU A 88 1.99 1.22 4.98
N ALA A 89 1.74 2.29 5.72
CA ALA A 89 2.36 2.56 7.01
C ALA A 89 1.42 3.31 7.95
N THR A 90 1.72 3.29 9.25
CA THR A 90 1.07 4.10 10.29
C THR A 90 2.05 5.15 10.81
N ILE A 91 1.58 6.37 11.04
CA ILE A 91 2.39 7.43 11.65
C ILE A 91 2.52 7.15 13.15
N LEU A 92 3.77 7.05 13.64
CA LEU A 92 4.08 7.01 15.08
C LEU A 92 4.37 8.41 15.61
N THR A 93 5.24 9.14 14.91
CA THR A 93 5.61 10.52 15.24
C THR A 93 5.42 11.41 13.99
N PRO A 94 4.60 12.47 14.05
CA PRO A 94 4.39 13.36 12.91
C PRO A 94 5.65 14.19 12.60
N ALA A 95 5.81 14.59 11.33
CA ALA A 95 6.88 15.49 10.94
C ALA A 95 6.74 16.86 11.61
N SER A 96 7.85 17.36 12.15
CA SER A 96 7.97 18.67 12.77
C SER A 96 9.42 19.17 12.65
N PRO A 97 9.70 20.45 12.93
CA PRO A 97 11.07 20.93 13.01
C PRO A 97 11.94 20.14 13.99
N GLN A 98 11.37 19.64 15.10
CA GLN A 98 12.07 18.82 16.09
C GLN A 98 12.48 17.45 15.53
N THR A 99 11.71 16.91 14.59
CA THR A 99 12.02 15.66 13.88
C THR A 99 12.74 15.89 12.56
N LYS A 100 13.32 17.09 12.35
CA LYS A 100 13.95 17.49 11.07
C LYS A 100 13.01 17.33 9.88
N ASN A 101 11.72 17.57 10.10
CA ASN A 101 10.62 17.43 9.15
C ASN A 101 10.42 16.00 8.61
N GLN A 102 10.83 14.98 9.37
CA GLN A 102 10.61 13.58 9.04
C GLN A 102 9.51 12.97 9.91
N TYR A 103 8.72 12.08 9.33
CA TYR A 103 7.79 11.21 10.03
C TYR A 103 8.54 9.98 10.54
N GLU A 104 8.23 9.57 11.76
CA GLU A 104 8.49 8.20 12.21
C GLU A 104 7.27 7.37 11.86
N VAL A 105 7.47 6.29 11.10
CA VAL A 105 6.37 5.46 10.61
C VAL A 105 6.66 3.99 10.88
N GLN A 106 5.60 3.24 11.17
CA GLN A 106 5.64 1.79 11.23
C GLN A 106 5.08 1.20 9.93
N LEU A 107 5.88 0.40 9.24
CA LEU A 107 5.48 -0.25 8.00
C LEU A 107 4.48 -1.38 8.25
N LEU A 108 3.37 -1.39 7.51
CA LEU A 108 2.39 -2.47 7.51
C LEU A 108 2.71 -3.56 6.47
N ALA A 109 3.68 -3.30 5.59
CA ALA A 109 4.22 -4.21 4.59
C ALA A 109 5.70 -4.54 4.87
N SER A 110 6.17 -5.70 4.41
CA SER A 110 7.62 -5.97 4.35
C SER A 110 8.24 -5.28 3.14
N THR A 111 9.50 -4.87 3.29
CA THR A 111 10.34 -4.27 2.24
C THR A 111 11.63 -5.08 2.09
N SER A 112 12.54 -4.66 1.21
CA SER A 112 13.87 -5.25 1.09
C SER A 112 14.72 -5.10 2.36
N ASN A 113 14.52 -4.01 3.12
CA ASN A 113 15.38 -3.63 4.25
C ASN A 113 14.68 -3.71 5.61
N TYR A 114 13.35 -3.83 5.61
CA TYR A 114 12.52 -3.83 6.82
C TYR A 114 11.49 -4.94 6.75
N GLY A 115 11.40 -5.75 7.81
CA GLY A 115 10.26 -6.64 7.99
C GLY A 115 8.97 -5.86 8.26
N LYS A 116 7.82 -6.51 8.06
CA LYS A 116 6.52 -5.99 8.50
C LYS A 116 6.57 -5.58 9.98
N GLY A 117 6.07 -4.39 10.30
CA GLY A 117 6.16 -3.79 11.63
C GLY A 117 7.46 -3.02 11.90
N GLY A 118 8.40 -3.01 10.95
CA GLY A 118 9.63 -2.22 11.03
C GLY A 118 9.36 -0.72 11.06
N VAL A 119 10.20 0.00 11.80
CA VAL A 119 10.10 1.47 11.97
C VAL A 119 11.16 2.17 11.12
N LEU A 120 10.77 3.28 10.49
CA LEU A 120 11.69 4.13 9.73
C LEU A 120 11.34 5.61 9.88
N TRP A 121 12.34 6.47 9.70
CA TRP A 121 12.18 7.90 9.57
C TRP A 121 12.22 8.31 8.10
N THR A 122 11.22 9.06 7.62
CA THR A 122 11.14 9.51 6.23
C THR A 122 10.36 10.82 6.09
N ASP A 123 10.76 11.65 5.14
CA ASP A 123 10.00 12.81 4.67
C ASP A 123 9.16 12.51 3.42
N LYS A 124 9.35 11.34 2.80
CA LYS A 124 8.66 10.91 1.58
C LYS A 124 7.41 10.12 1.92
N VAL A 125 6.32 10.83 2.21
CA VAL A 125 5.01 10.25 2.53
C VAL A 125 3.91 10.78 1.61
N ILE A 126 2.92 9.94 1.30
CA ILE A 126 1.67 10.31 0.66
C ILE A 126 0.57 10.17 1.72
N ARG A 127 -0.04 11.28 2.09
CA ARG A 127 -1.00 11.35 3.19
C ARG A 127 -2.45 11.23 2.74
N LYS A 128 -2.73 11.66 1.50
CA LYS A 128 -4.09 11.78 0.97
C LYS A 128 -4.11 11.30 -0.46
N THR A 129 -5.08 10.44 -0.75
CA THR A 129 -5.36 9.99 -2.11
C THR A 129 -6.85 9.85 -2.31
N HIS A 130 -7.30 9.96 -3.56
CA HIS A 130 -8.65 9.58 -3.97
C HIS A 130 -8.60 8.60 -5.15
N GLN A 131 -9.66 7.83 -5.31
CA GLN A 131 -9.81 6.94 -6.45
C GLN A 131 -10.08 7.77 -7.71
N VAL A 132 -9.41 7.45 -8.80
CA VAL A 132 -9.59 8.15 -10.07
C VAL A 132 -10.95 7.81 -10.67
N THR A 133 -11.64 8.79 -11.27
CA THR A 133 -12.87 8.56 -12.05
C THR A 133 -12.64 8.65 -13.57
N LYS A 134 -13.54 8.10 -14.37
CA LYS A 134 -13.47 8.19 -15.85
C LYS A 134 -13.45 9.62 -16.37
N GLN A 135 -14.17 10.52 -15.68
CA GLN A 135 -14.31 11.93 -16.07
C GLN A 135 -13.04 12.73 -15.75
N GLU A 136 -12.30 12.29 -14.74
CA GLU A 136 -11.09 12.94 -14.27
C GLU A 136 -9.86 12.51 -15.07
N ILE A 137 -9.75 11.21 -15.39
CA ILE A 137 -8.52 10.64 -15.94
C ILE A 137 -8.17 11.19 -17.33
N LYS A 138 -6.91 11.59 -17.51
CA LYS A 138 -6.40 12.21 -18.74
C LYS A 138 -4.96 11.76 -19.00
N THR A 139 -4.57 11.70 -20.27
CA THR A 139 -3.16 11.51 -20.67
C THR A 139 -2.26 12.54 -20.00
N GLY A 140 -1.10 12.11 -19.53
CA GLY A 140 -0.11 12.92 -18.80
C GLY A 140 -0.34 12.97 -17.28
N MET A 141 -1.47 12.48 -16.77
CA MET A 141 -1.75 12.44 -15.34
C MET A 141 -0.86 11.43 -14.61
N VAL A 142 -0.32 11.80 -13.44
CA VAL A 142 0.39 10.85 -12.57
C VAL A 142 -0.61 10.13 -11.68
N VAL A 143 -0.61 8.80 -11.75
CA VAL A 143 -1.45 7.94 -10.93
C VAL A 143 -0.61 6.99 -10.08
N LEU A 144 -1.18 6.59 -8.96
CA LEU A 144 -0.72 5.49 -8.13
C LEU A 144 -1.43 4.22 -8.58
N TYR A 145 -0.68 3.15 -8.80
CA TYR A 145 -1.19 1.82 -9.08
C TYR A 145 -0.62 0.80 -8.09
N PRO A 146 -1.38 -0.25 -7.73
CA PRO A 146 -0.93 -1.22 -6.74
C PRO A 146 0.05 -2.22 -7.38
N ALA A 147 1.34 -2.02 -7.16
CA ALA A 147 2.40 -2.95 -7.59
C ALA A 147 2.33 -4.29 -6.81
N ASN A 148 1.78 -4.28 -5.61
CA ASN A 148 1.42 -5.46 -4.82
C ASN A 148 0.29 -5.09 -3.83
N LYS A 149 -0.18 -6.03 -3.01
CA LYS A 149 -1.26 -5.84 -2.02
C LYS A 149 -1.08 -4.58 -1.16
N ASP A 150 0.14 -4.38 -0.66
CA ASP A 150 0.47 -3.29 0.28
C ASP A 150 1.55 -2.34 -0.28
N ILE A 151 1.79 -2.38 -1.59
CA ILE A 151 2.86 -1.62 -2.27
C ILE A 151 2.26 -0.88 -3.46
N TRP A 152 2.51 0.42 -3.53
CA TRP A 152 2.08 1.31 -4.59
C TRP A 152 3.26 1.90 -5.33
N SER A 153 3.07 2.11 -6.62
CA SER A 153 4.04 2.75 -7.50
C SER A 153 3.36 3.81 -8.35
N ARG A 154 4.18 4.67 -8.98
CA ARG A 154 3.69 5.77 -9.82
C ARG A 154 3.80 5.42 -11.29
N ALA A 155 2.85 5.88 -12.09
CA ALA A 155 2.96 5.86 -13.54
C ALA A 155 2.29 7.09 -14.14
N VAL A 156 2.54 7.33 -15.42
CA VAL A 156 1.87 8.39 -16.18
C VAL A 156 0.81 7.75 -17.07
N VAL A 157 -0.40 8.29 -17.10
CA VAL A 157 -1.43 7.85 -18.06
C VAL A 157 -0.94 8.19 -19.47
N GLY A 158 -0.74 7.18 -20.30
CA GLY A 158 -0.31 7.33 -21.69
C GLY A 158 -1.47 7.44 -22.66
N ASP A 159 -2.44 6.53 -22.53
CA ASP A 159 -3.58 6.43 -23.45
C ASP A 159 -4.89 6.19 -22.68
N THR A 160 -5.94 6.87 -23.12
CA THR A 160 -7.32 6.81 -22.62
C THR A 160 -8.30 6.32 -23.69
N SER A 161 -7.83 5.74 -24.80
CA SER A 161 -8.66 5.21 -25.87
C SER A 161 -9.60 4.07 -25.40
N ASP A 162 -9.17 3.30 -24.40
CA ASP A 162 -9.90 2.17 -23.82
C ASP A 162 -10.79 2.53 -22.59
N LEU A 163 -11.09 3.82 -22.34
CA LEU A 163 -11.93 4.24 -21.19
C LEU A 163 -13.33 3.63 -21.19
N PHE A 164 -13.86 3.29 -22.37
CA PHE A 164 -15.14 2.58 -22.50
C PHE A 164 -15.11 1.18 -21.86
N LYS A 165 -13.92 0.57 -21.70
CA LYS A 165 -13.67 -0.69 -21.00
C LYS A 165 -13.23 -0.51 -19.55
N ASP A 166 -13.27 0.71 -19.02
CA ASP A 166 -12.72 1.08 -17.71
C ASP A 166 -11.19 0.90 -17.63
N GLU A 167 -10.49 1.02 -18.77
CA GLU A 167 -9.04 0.79 -18.85
C GLU A 167 -8.28 2.02 -19.35
N VAL A 168 -7.04 2.13 -18.91
CA VAL A 168 -6.04 3.07 -19.43
C VAL A 168 -4.71 2.37 -19.62
N GLU A 169 -3.91 2.89 -20.55
CA GLU A 169 -2.50 2.51 -20.68
C GLU A 169 -1.65 3.42 -19.78
N LEU A 170 -0.76 2.81 -18.99
CA LEU A 170 0.20 3.50 -18.15
C LEU A 170 1.61 3.39 -18.75
N LEU A 171 2.30 4.53 -18.81
CA LEU A 171 3.70 4.65 -19.16
C LEU A 171 4.57 4.61 -17.91
N LEU A 172 5.59 3.76 -17.95
CA LEU A 172 6.57 3.61 -16.88
C LEU A 172 7.83 4.43 -17.18
N PHE A 173 8.46 4.92 -16.12
CA PHE A 173 9.68 5.72 -16.18
C PHE A 173 10.76 5.19 -15.22
N TRP A 174 12.00 5.12 -15.70
CA TRP A 174 13.19 4.92 -14.89
C TRP A 174 13.80 6.28 -14.53
N GLY A 175 13.56 6.73 -13.29
CA GLY A 175 13.90 8.11 -12.92
C GLY A 175 13.15 9.09 -13.81
N ALA A 176 13.87 10.00 -14.47
CA ALA A 176 13.26 10.96 -15.40
C ALA A 176 13.08 10.44 -16.84
N LYS A 177 13.61 9.25 -17.16
CA LYS A 177 13.61 8.73 -18.53
C LYS A 177 12.48 7.72 -18.74
N PRO A 178 11.92 7.62 -19.96
CA PRO A 178 11.03 6.51 -20.30
C PRO A 178 11.66 5.17 -19.96
N ASP A 179 10.83 4.18 -19.61
CA ASP A 179 11.30 2.82 -19.37
C ASP A 179 12.07 2.30 -20.60
N PRO A 180 13.32 1.82 -20.44
CA PRO A 180 14.15 1.43 -21.59
C PRO A 180 13.60 0.22 -22.36
N TYR A 181 12.65 -0.50 -21.77
CA TYR A 181 11.96 -1.63 -22.38
C TYR A 181 10.61 -1.26 -22.99
N ASP A 182 10.24 0.03 -22.99
CA ASP A 182 8.95 0.55 -23.45
C ASP A 182 7.76 -0.23 -22.88
N ARG A 183 7.85 -0.65 -21.61
CA ARG A 183 6.77 -1.40 -20.98
C ARG A 183 5.59 -0.48 -20.76
N LYS A 184 4.46 -0.94 -21.27
CA LYS A 184 3.14 -0.35 -21.12
C LYS A 184 2.27 -1.29 -20.30
N GLU A 185 1.62 -0.76 -19.27
CA GLU A 185 0.72 -1.56 -18.44
C GLU A 185 -0.72 -1.10 -18.64
N LYS A 186 -1.62 -2.05 -18.92
CA LYS A 186 -3.06 -1.76 -18.96
C LYS A 186 -3.65 -1.95 -17.57
N TRP A 187 -4.35 -0.92 -17.07
CA TRP A 187 -4.92 -0.93 -15.74
C TRP A 187 -6.38 -0.51 -15.74
N LYS A 188 -7.16 -1.16 -14.87
CA LYS A 188 -8.53 -0.75 -14.57
C LYS A 188 -8.53 0.54 -13.75
N ILE A 189 -9.28 1.54 -14.17
CA ILE A 189 -9.36 2.87 -13.52
C ILE A 189 -9.72 2.73 -12.03
N GLN A 190 -10.64 1.82 -11.70
CA GLN A 190 -11.07 1.54 -10.32
C GLN A 190 -9.92 1.11 -9.37
N ARG A 191 -8.76 0.72 -9.90
CA ARG A 191 -7.57 0.34 -9.12
C ARG A 191 -6.56 1.47 -8.99
N LEU A 192 -6.79 2.60 -9.66
CA LEU A 192 -5.89 3.73 -9.70
C LEU A 192 -6.32 4.77 -8.69
N ARG A 193 -5.33 5.45 -8.12
CA ARG A 193 -5.53 6.57 -7.20
C ARG A 193 -4.66 7.75 -7.60
N VAL A 194 -5.04 8.95 -7.19
CA VAL A 194 -4.22 10.17 -7.34
C VAL A 194 -3.72 10.58 -5.98
N SER A 195 -2.47 11.03 -5.91
CA SER A 195 -1.94 11.64 -4.70
C SER A 195 -2.38 13.11 -4.62
N ASP A 196 -3.15 13.46 -3.60
CA ASP A 196 -3.55 14.84 -3.32
C ASP A 196 -2.50 15.57 -2.49
N ASP A 197 -1.66 14.82 -1.76
CA ASP A 197 -0.68 15.37 -0.84
C ASP A 197 0.47 14.36 -0.61
N PRO A 198 1.61 14.54 -1.30
CA PRO A 198 1.93 15.60 -2.27
C PRO A 198 1.34 15.34 -3.67
N VAL A 199 1.11 16.39 -4.46
CA VAL A 199 0.77 16.25 -5.88
C VAL A 199 2.04 15.96 -6.70
N PHE A 200 2.05 14.88 -7.48
CA PHE A 200 3.18 14.53 -8.33
C PHE A 200 3.03 15.12 -9.74
N GLN A 201 4.17 15.48 -10.32
CA GLN A 201 4.27 15.90 -11.72
C GLN A 201 4.88 14.76 -12.55
N ALA A 202 4.45 14.62 -13.79
CA ALA A 202 5.07 13.69 -14.72
C ALA A 202 6.54 14.08 -14.96
N PRO A 203 7.44 13.10 -15.18
CA PRO A 203 8.79 13.38 -15.64
C PRO A 203 8.76 14.20 -16.94
N ARG A 204 9.70 15.15 -17.06
CA ARG A 204 9.89 15.96 -18.27
C ARG A 204 10.85 15.29 -19.22
#